data_AF-A0A2N5BEA9-F1
#
_entry.id   AF-A0A2N5BEA9-F1
#
_cell.length_a   1.000
_cell.length_b   1.000
_cell.length_c   1.000
_cell.angle_alpha   90.00
_cell.angle_beta   90.00
_cell.angle_gamma   90.00
#
_symmetry.space_group_name_H-M   'P 1'
#
loop_
_entity.id
_entity.type
_entity.pdbx_description
1 polymer ?
#
loop_
_entity_poly.entity_id
_entity_poly.type
_entity_poly.pdbx_seq_one_letter_code
_entity_poly.pdbx_strand_id
1 'polypeptide(L)'
;MMVKERLVEVYGVPRAVIGKGGSGGAKSQFMIADNYPGILDGILPGIQAGGPDGITANPSTVDCSLLVNYFNEKATHSWTYAQKTAVAGWAGWNNCEKQAADPVSARPWHTNYSPYYMQPTSHMPQNFIGCNADVIPVGLLYHPTSNPTGARCDLYSNQINIFGGSASNPRLVRRPMDSVGIQYGLIAFNESMISVDQFIELNEKIGGYDEDGNYVRPRTVADVDALRIAYQTGQVLNGGGGLAATPIIDLRMYYEATPDLHDRLGSFITRERLIAANGNAENMVMFTYPLNLPTGPYGSNIVESEALSQMSAWLAKIRADRTIESASAKVRRNKPANAIDTCWDNSGKRIAEKAVFSGPTQCNALYPAHKNPRLAAGMPLKHDVLKCQLKPVDVSDYAQAMTPAQVARLKQTFHDGVCDFSKPGIEQQGLAGSWFGFPSPGAPSVFGS
;
A
#
# COMPACT_ATOMS: atom_id res chain seq x y z
N MET A 1 23.27 9.55 -11.86
CA MET A 1 22.93 8.41 -10.98
C MET A 1 24.16 8.13 -10.14
N MET A 2 24.39 8.94 -9.09
CA MET A 2 25.76 9.18 -8.60
C MET A 2 26.40 7.99 -7.88
N VAL A 3 25.63 7.14 -7.19
CA VAL A 3 26.21 6.09 -6.33
C VAL A 3 26.67 4.86 -7.12
N LYS A 4 25.85 4.33 -8.03
CA LYS A 4 26.22 3.17 -8.87
C LYS A 4 27.38 3.53 -9.80
N GLU A 5 27.32 4.71 -10.40
CA GLU A 5 28.39 5.27 -11.22
C GLU A 5 29.70 5.37 -10.43
N ARG A 6 29.68 6.02 -9.26
CA ARG A 6 30.86 6.11 -8.40
C ARG A 6 31.42 4.75 -7.99
N LEU A 7 30.56 3.77 -7.69
CA LEU A 7 30.99 2.41 -7.37
C LEU A 7 31.69 1.74 -8.56
N VAL A 8 31.14 1.90 -9.77
CA VAL A 8 31.73 1.34 -11.01
C VAL A 8 33.07 1.99 -11.32
N GLU A 9 33.19 3.32 -11.18
CA GLU A 9 34.44 4.04 -11.40
C GLU A 9 35.55 3.60 -10.45
N VAL A 10 35.21 3.34 -9.18
CA VAL A 10 36.19 3.05 -8.14
C VAL A 10 36.55 1.56 -8.11
N TYR A 11 35.58 0.66 -8.31
CA TYR A 11 35.74 -0.78 -8.06
C TYR A 11 35.46 -1.66 -9.29
N GLY A 12 35.04 -1.07 -10.42
CA GLY A 12 34.62 -1.79 -11.62
C GLY A 12 33.14 -2.21 -11.58
N VAL A 13 32.65 -2.72 -12.71
CA VAL A 13 31.24 -3.13 -12.87
C VAL A 13 30.92 -4.29 -11.91
N PRO A 14 29.96 -4.13 -10.98
CA PRO A 14 29.61 -5.19 -10.03
C PRO A 14 29.04 -6.40 -10.76
N ARG A 15 29.19 -7.58 -10.14
CA ARG A 15 28.66 -8.82 -10.73
C ARG A 15 27.13 -8.86 -10.78
N ALA A 16 26.51 -8.23 -9.79
CA ALA A 16 25.09 -7.99 -9.66
C ALA A 16 24.90 -6.89 -8.60
N VAL A 17 23.77 -6.19 -8.65
CA VAL A 17 23.31 -5.21 -7.66
C VAL A 17 22.02 -5.73 -7.04
N ILE A 18 22.07 -6.05 -5.75
CA ILE A 18 20.91 -6.58 -5.01
C ILE A 18 20.34 -5.48 -4.11
N GLY A 19 19.05 -5.19 -4.24
CA GLY A 19 18.32 -4.39 -3.27
C GLY A 19 17.98 -5.22 -2.03
N LYS A 20 18.13 -4.63 -0.83
CA LYS A 20 17.58 -5.18 0.42
C LYS A 20 17.11 -4.02 1.29
N GLY A 21 15.93 -4.14 1.88
CA GLY A 21 15.34 -3.07 2.69
C GLY A 21 13.92 -3.37 3.11
N GLY A 22 13.57 -2.92 4.32
CA GLY A 22 12.24 -3.09 4.90
C GLY A 22 11.33 -1.88 4.68
N SER A 23 10.01 -2.04 4.80
CA SER A 23 9.05 -0.93 4.89
C SER A 23 9.09 0.01 3.67
N GLY A 24 9.35 1.32 3.84
CA GLY A 24 9.58 2.25 2.74
C GLY A 24 10.75 1.86 1.82
N GLY A 25 11.76 1.14 2.36
CA GLY A 25 12.84 0.57 1.57
C GLY A 25 12.40 -0.61 0.69
N ALA A 26 11.38 -1.36 1.09
CA ALA A 26 10.78 -2.40 0.23
C ALA A 26 10.01 -1.78 -0.93
N LYS A 27 9.17 -0.77 -0.66
CA LYS A 27 8.48 0.01 -1.69
C LYS A 27 9.46 0.59 -2.70
N SER A 28 10.53 1.22 -2.20
CA SER A 28 11.57 1.80 -3.05
C SER A 28 12.20 0.76 -3.98
N GLN A 29 12.45 -0.46 -3.51
CA GLN A 29 12.99 -1.53 -4.36
C GLN A 29 12.02 -1.93 -5.47
N PHE A 30 10.73 -2.13 -5.17
CA PHE A 30 9.73 -2.45 -6.19
C PHE A 30 9.62 -1.33 -7.23
N MET A 31 9.50 -0.09 -6.77
CA MET A 31 9.34 1.09 -7.63
C MET A 31 10.57 1.34 -8.49
N ILE A 32 11.78 1.19 -7.94
CA ILE A 32 13.03 1.33 -8.70
C ILE A 32 13.13 0.22 -9.75
N ALA A 33 12.90 -1.03 -9.35
CA ALA A 33 13.03 -2.16 -10.26
C ALA A 33 12.00 -2.12 -11.39
N ASP A 34 10.77 -1.67 -11.12
CA ASP A 34 9.71 -1.59 -12.14
C ASP A 34 9.90 -0.41 -13.07
N ASN A 35 10.17 0.78 -12.51
CA ASN A 35 10.17 2.03 -13.26
C ASN A 35 11.54 2.40 -13.86
N TYR A 36 12.64 1.83 -13.36
CA TYR A 36 14.00 2.11 -13.82
C TYR A 36 14.78 0.80 -14.05
N PRO A 37 14.37 -0.01 -15.06
CA PRO A 37 14.95 -1.32 -15.33
C PRO A 37 16.46 -1.25 -15.53
N GLY A 38 17.20 -2.17 -14.88
CA GLY A 38 18.67 -2.27 -14.97
C GLY A 38 19.43 -1.56 -13.83
N ILE A 39 18.75 -0.87 -12.91
CA ILE A 39 19.40 -0.38 -11.69
C ILE A 39 19.68 -1.52 -10.71
N LEU A 40 18.67 -2.35 -10.43
CA LEU A 40 18.72 -3.51 -9.54
C LEU A 40 18.60 -4.79 -10.36
N ASP A 41 19.48 -5.77 -10.11
CA ASP A 41 19.45 -7.06 -10.80
C ASP A 41 18.56 -8.07 -10.07
N GLY A 42 18.32 -7.89 -8.77
CA GLY A 42 17.42 -8.68 -7.93
C GLY A 42 17.07 -7.93 -6.64
N ILE A 43 15.92 -8.26 -6.03
CA ILE A 43 15.43 -7.54 -4.85
C ILE A 43 15.01 -8.46 -3.71
N LEU A 44 15.32 -8.03 -2.48
CA LEU A 44 14.94 -8.64 -1.20
C LEU A 44 14.06 -7.64 -0.41
N PRO A 45 12.86 -7.31 -0.90
CA PRO A 45 11.94 -6.41 -0.21
C PRO A 45 11.46 -7.06 1.09
N GLY A 46 11.54 -6.34 2.20
CA GLY A 46 11.08 -6.82 3.51
C GLY A 46 9.88 -6.03 4.03
N ILE A 47 8.95 -6.72 4.71
CA ILE A 47 7.86 -6.10 5.49
C ILE A 47 7.26 -4.86 4.80
N GLN A 48 6.79 -5.02 3.56
CA GLN A 48 6.15 -3.91 2.86
C GLN A 48 4.87 -3.50 3.59
N ALA A 49 4.73 -2.20 3.86
CA ALA A 49 3.63 -1.66 4.66
C ALA A 49 2.46 -1.26 3.76
N GLY A 50 1.32 -1.97 3.80
CA GLY A 50 0.13 -1.66 3.01
C GLY A 50 0.24 -1.91 1.49
N GLY A 51 1.36 -2.43 0.99
CA GLY A 51 1.57 -2.71 -0.44
C GLY A 51 2.91 -2.26 -1.02
N PRO A 52 3.10 -2.46 -2.35
CA PRO A 52 4.37 -2.25 -3.03
C PRO A 52 4.71 -0.79 -3.33
N ASP A 53 3.75 0.13 -3.22
CA ASP A 53 3.94 1.56 -3.48
C ASP A 53 3.25 2.42 -2.43
N GLY A 54 3.60 3.71 -2.40
CA GLY A 54 3.00 4.66 -1.46
C GLY A 54 1.57 5.06 -1.84
N ILE A 55 1.28 5.19 -3.14
CA ILE A 55 0.00 5.74 -3.62
C ILE A 55 -1.19 4.88 -3.21
N THR A 56 -1.03 3.56 -3.26
CA THR A 56 -2.07 2.59 -2.91
C THR A 56 -2.03 2.17 -1.45
N ALA A 57 -0.88 2.20 -0.79
CA ALA A 57 -0.76 1.86 0.63
C ALA A 57 -1.34 2.95 1.56
N ASN A 58 -1.01 4.22 1.29
CA ASN A 58 -1.33 5.34 2.19
C ASN A 58 -2.84 5.53 2.45
N PRO A 59 -3.74 5.35 1.46
CA PRO A 59 -5.17 5.44 1.70
C PRO A 59 -5.69 4.49 2.78
N SER A 60 -5.11 3.28 2.92
CA SER A 60 -5.52 2.36 3.99
C SER A 60 -5.28 2.97 5.38
N THR A 61 -4.18 3.71 5.56
CA THR A 61 -3.85 4.42 6.81
C THR A 61 -4.74 5.64 7.04
N VAL A 62 -5.06 6.35 5.96
CA VAL A 62 -5.95 7.51 5.98
C VAL A 62 -7.39 7.10 6.32
N ASP A 63 -7.85 5.97 5.81
CA ASP A 63 -9.18 5.41 6.05
C ASP A 63 -9.37 4.97 7.51
N CYS A 64 -8.32 4.47 8.19
CA CYS A 64 -8.38 4.20 9.64
C CYS A 64 -8.79 5.43 10.45
N SER A 65 -8.24 6.61 10.16
CA SER A 65 -8.57 7.82 10.91
C SER A 65 -9.98 8.32 10.63
N LEU A 66 -10.52 8.11 9.42
CA LEU A 66 -11.93 8.36 9.15
C LEU A 66 -12.82 7.42 9.97
N LEU A 67 -12.47 6.14 10.04
CA LEU A 67 -13.18 5.17 10.87
C LEU A 67 -13.12 5.54 12.36
N VAL A 68 -11.96 5.95 12.87
CA VAL A 68 -11.82 6.38 14.27
C VAL A 68 -12.67 7.61 14.56
N ASN A 69 -12.59 8.64 13.71
CA ASN A 69 -13.42 9.84 13.83
C ASN A 69 -14.92 9.49 13.80
N TYR A 70 -15.35 8.57 12.93
CA TYR A 70 -16.73 8.11 12.92
C TYR A 70 -17.11 7.44 14.25
N PHE A 71 -16.37 6.43 14.70
CA PHE A 71 -16.73 5.65 15.87
C PHE A 71 -16.72 6.47 17.16
N ASN A 72 -15.83 7.46 17.26
CA ASN A 72 -15.67 8.25 18.49
C ASN A 72 -16.59 9.47 18.52
N GLU A 73 -16.82 10.12 17.37
CA GLU A 73 -17.46 11.44 17.33
C GLU A 73 -18.83 11.45 16.64
N LYS A 74 -19.18 10.42 15.86
CA LYS A 74 -20.35 10.46 14.94
C LYS A 74 -21.34 9.31 15.09
N ALA A 75 -20.86 8.14 15.51
CA ALA A 75 -21.68 6.94 15.67
C ALA A 75 -22.73 7.15 16.76
N THR A 76 -23.99 6.80 16.47
CA THR A 76 -25.06 6.78 17.48
C THR A 76 -25.43 5.36 17.89
N HIS A 77 -25.10 4.38 17.05
CA HIS A 77 -25.18 2.96 17.41
C HIS A 77 -23.94 2.50 18.18
N SER A 78 -24.12 1.52 19.07
CA SER A 78 -23.02 0.84 19.75
C SER A 78 -22.28 -0.09 18.78
N TRP A 79 -20.95 -0.19 18.95
CA TRP A 79 -20.08 -1.04 18.13
C TRP A 79 -19.20 -1.91 19.02
N THR A 80 -19.20 -3.22 18.79
CA THR A 80 -18.26 -4.12 19.46
C THR A 80 -16.89 -4.08 18.81
N TYR A 81 -15.85 -4.51 19.53
CA TYR A 81 -14.49 -4.63 18.97
C TYR A 81 -14.45 -5.52 17.71
N ALA A 82 -15.19 -6.63 17.72
CA ALA A 82 -15.27 -7.54 16.56
C ALA A 82 -15.92 -6.86 15.36
N GLN A 83 -16.97 -6.05 15.57
CA GLN A 83 -17.61 -5.29 14.50
C GLN A 83 -16.70 -4.21 13.91
N LYS A 84 -16.00 -3.44 14.76
CA LYS A 84 -15.01 -2.45 14.30
C LYS A 84 -13.88 -3.12 13.51
N THR A 85 -13.39 -4.26 13.99
CA THR A 85 -12.37 -5.08 13.32
C THR A 85 -12.85 -5.54 11.94
N ALA A 86 -14.07 -6.07 11.85
CA ALA A 86 -14.65 -6.54 10.58
C ALA A 86 -14.83 -5.41 9.56
N VAL A 87 -15.24 -4.21 10.01
CA VAL A 87 -15.35 -3.03 9.14
C VAL A 87 -13.97 -2.56 8.65
N ALA A 88 -12.98 -2.54 9.54
CA ALA A 88 -11.63 -2.10 9.19
C ALA A 88 -10.87 -3.14 8.32
N GLY A 89 -11.26 -4.42 8.38
CA GLY A 89 -10.66 -5.50 7.59
C GLY A 89 -9.31 -6.02 8.11
N TRP A 90 -8.76 -5.39 9.14
CA TRP A 90 -7.47 -5.76 9.74
C TRP A 90 -7.56 -7.01 10.62
N ALA A 91 -6.40 -7.46 11.12
CA ALA A 91 -6.32 -8.49 12.16
C ALA A 91 -7.04 -8.07 13.45
N GLY A 92 -7.02 -6.76 13.77
CA GLY A 92 -7.70 -6.18 14.91
C GLY A 92 -8.01 -4.70 14.69
N TRP A 93 -9.06 -4.20 15.35
CA TRP A 93 -9.35 -2.77 15.43
C TRP A 93 -8.19 -1.97 16.04
N ASN A 94 -7.38 -2.62 16.88
CA ASN A 94 -6.19 -2.02 17.47
C ASN A 94 -5.13 -1.57 16.45
N ASN A 95 -5.14 -2.07 15.21
CA ASN A 95 -4.36 -1.50 14.11
C ASN A 95 -4.75 -0.04 13.84
N CYS A 96 -6.05 0.31 13.88
CA CYS A 96 -6.48 1.69 13.68
C CYS A 96 -6.33 2.52 14.96
N GLU A 97 -6.74 2.00 16.13
CA GLU A 97 -6.82 2.78 17.38
C GLU A 97 -6.41 1.96 18.61
N LYS A 98 -5.53 2.53 19.45
CA LYS A 98 -5.04 1.86 20.66
C LYS A 98 -6.17 1.43 21.59
N GLN A 99 -6.08 0.22 22.11
CA GLN A 99 -6.93 -0.33 23.16
C GLN A 99 -6.22 -0.32 24.51
N ALA A 100 -6.99 -0.33 25.60
CA ALA A 100 -6.44 -0.32 26.96
C ALA A 100 -5.52 -1.51 27.27
N ALA A 101 -5.75 -2.66 26.63
CA ALA A 101 -4.95 -3.87 26.79
C ALA A 101 -3.69 -3.90 25.90
N ASP A 102 -3.52 -2.94 24.96
CA ASP A 102 -2.37 -2.93 24.07
C ASP A 102 -1.09 -2.53 24.84
N PRO A 103 0.07 -3.10 24.49
CA PRO A 103 1.33 -2.73 25.09
C PRO A 103 1.67 -1.25 24.84
N VAL A 104 2.52 -0.67 25.69
CA VAL A 104 2.98 0.72 25.53
C VAL A 104 3.65 0.94 24.17
N SER A 105 4.32 -0.08 23.63
CA SER A 105 4.98 -0.06 22.33
C SER A 105 4.04 -0.10 21.11
N ALA A 106 2.74 -0.32 21.30
CA ALA A 106 1.77 -0.37 20.20
C ALA A 106 1.72 0.96 19.45
N ARG A 107 1.77 0.90 18.12
CA ARG A 107 1.76 2.07 17.24
C ARG A 107 0.55 2.01 16.31
N PRO A 108 -0.67 2.21 16.83
CA PRO A 108 -1.86 2.26 15.98
C PRO A 108 -1.73 3.34 14.92
N TRP A 109 -2.43 3.17 13.81
CA TRP A 109 -2.29 4.01 12.64
C TRP A 109 -2.80 5.43 12.91
N HIS A 110 -3.95 5.52 13.56
CA HIS A 110 -4.43 6.77 14.14
C HIS A 110 -3.48 7.21 15.24
N THR A 111 -3.18 8.51 15.32
CA THR A 111 -2.24 9.16 16.25
C THR A 111 -0.74 8.96 16.01
N ASN A 112 -0.33 7.99 15.18
CA ASN A 112 1.09 7.83 14.82
C ASN A 112 1.39 8.30 13.39
N TYR A 113 0.47 8.05 12.45
CA TYR A 113 0.67 8.34 11.03
C TYR A 113 -0.46 9.17 10.43
N SER A 114 -1.70 8.83 10.79
CA SER A 114 -2.91 9.45 10.27
C SER A 114 -3.69 10.09 11.43
N PRO A 115 -4.40 11.23 11.22
CA PRO A 115 -4.60 11.97 9.97
C PRO A 115 -3.39 12.81 9.51
N TYR A 116 -2.24 12.75 10.19
CA TYR A 116 -1.08 13.61 9.91
C TYR A 116 -0.54 13.54 8.48
N TYR A 117 -0.64 12.38 7.80
CA TYR A 117 -0.37 12.29 6.36
C TYR A 117 -1.17 13.31 5.51
N MET A 118 -2.35 13.71 5.97
CA MET A 118 -3.23 14.68 5.29
C MET A 118 -3.01 16.11 5.76
N GLN A 119 -2.42 16.31 6.94
CA GLN A 119 -2.39 17.60 7.61
C GLN A 119 -1.08 18.36 7.32
N PRO A 120 -1.13 19.53 6.67
CA PRO A 120 0.04 20.29 6.27
C PRO A 120 0.76 20.93 7.46
N THR A 121 0.09 21.04 8.60
CA THR A 121 0.65 21.54 9.87
C THR A 121 1.34 20.46 10.69
N SER A 122 1.41 19.22 10.19
CA SER A 122 2.01 18.10 10.94
C SER A 122 3.49 18.34 11.21
N HIS A 123 3.90 18.16 12.47
CA HIS A 123 5.29 18.29 12.87
C HIS A 123 5.70 17.24 13.92
N MET A 124 6.96 16.80 13.82
CA MET A 124 7.61 16.00 14.85
C MET A 124 8.00 16.89 16.05
N PRO A 125 8.16 16.34 17.28
CA PRO A 125 8.09 14.92 17.67
C PRO A 125 6.70 14.45 18.11
N GLN A 126 5.64 15.25 17.94
CA GLN A 126 4.29 14.91 18.43
C GLN A 126 3.66 13.70 17.71
N ASN A 127 4.20 13.34 16.53
CA ASN A 127 3.82 12.19 15.72
C ASN A 127 5.05 11.70 14.92
N PHE A 128 4.89 10.67 14.08
CA PHE A 128 5.98 10.15 13.22
C PHE A 128 6.03 10.79 11.83
N ILE A 129 5.19 11.78 11.52
CA ILE A 129 4.98 12.31 10.16
C ILE A 129 4.96 13.84 10.14
N GLY A 130 5.77 14.44 9.29
CA GLY A 130 5.75 15.87 9.04
C GLY A 130 7.09 16.54 9.27
N CYS A 131 7.09 17.86 9.37
CA CYS A 131 8.32 18.63 9.49
C CYS A 131 8.93 18.48 10.87
N ASN A 132 10.26 18.43 10.94
CA ASN A 132 10.95 18.52 12.23
C ASN A 132 11.06 19.99 12.62
N ALA A 133 10.27 20.42 13.62
CA ALA A 133 10.25 21.79 14.10
C ALA A 133 11.55 22.22 14.81
N ASP A 134 12.38 21.26 15.23
CA ASP A 134 13.72 21.53 15.78
C ASP A 134 14.74 21.88 14.68
N VAL A 135 14.45 21.51 13.43
CA VAL A 135 15.33 21.72 12.27
C VAL A 135 14.81 22.85 11.38
N ILE A 136 13.49 22.95 11.20
CA ILE A 136 12.86 23.94 10.34
C ILE A 136 12.27 25.05 11.22
N PRO A 137 12.75 26.31 11.11
CA PRO A 137 12.19 27.43 11.87
C PRO A 137 10.67 27.53 11.70
N VAL A 138 9.95 27.71 12.80
CA VAL A 138 8.47 27.74 12.83
C VAL A 138 7.89 28.79 11.87
N GLY A 139 8.55 29.94 11.71
CA GLY A 139 8.13 30.99 10.77
C GLY A 139 8.20 30.60 9.28
N LEU A 140 8.84 29.48 8.94
CA LEU A 140 8.86 28.93 7.59
C LEU A 140 7.76 27.87 7.36
N LEU A 141 7.13 27.37 8.43
CA LEU A 141 6.11 26.32 8.35
C LEU A 141 4.74 26.90 8.00
N TYR A 142 3.95 26.11 7.28
CA TYR A 142 2.58 26.47 6.93
C TYR A 142 1.72 26.68 8.18
N HIS A 143 0.94 27.76 8.18
CA HIS A 143 -0.17 27.96 9.11
C HIS A 143 -1.33 28.62 8.34
N PRO A 144 -2.57 28.13 8.46
CA PRO A 144 -3.68 28.56 7.60
C PRO A 144 -3.96 30.06 7.66
N THR A 145 -3.72 30.71 8.81
CA THR A 145 -3.95 32.16 8.99
C THR A 145 -2.67 33.00 8.98
N SER A 146 -1.66 32.66 9.81
CA SER A 146 -0.46 33.48 10.00
C SER A 146 0.65 33.24 8.97
N ASN A 147 0.69 32.10 8.29
CA ASN A 147 1.68 31.80 7.24
C ASN A 147 1.12 30.85 6.16
N PRO A 148 0.12 31.28 5.39
CA PRO A 148 -0.56 30.41 4.41
C PRO A 148 0.35 29.98 3.24
N THR A 149 1.52 30.59 3.10
CA THR A 149 2.52 30.28 2.07
C THR A 149 3.71 29.47 2.58
N GLY A 150 3.70 29.08 3.86
CA GLY A 150 4.78 28.31 4.47
C GLY A 150 4.90 26.89 3.91
N ALA A 151 6.00 26.22 4.28
CA ALA A 151 6.25 24.82 3.93
C ALA A 151 5.16 23.93 4.53
N ARG A 152 4.44 23.23 3.65
CA ARG A 152 3.40 22.26 4.01
C ARG A 152 4.04 20.89 4.23
N CYS A 153 3.72 20.27 5.35
CA CYS A 153 4.40 19.08 5.85
C CYS A 153 3.58 17.79 5.69
N ASP A 154 2.47 17.85 4.95
CA ASP A 154 1.69 16.66 4.61
C ASP A 154 2.40 15.80 3.56
N LEU A 155 1.96 14.55 3.45
CA LEU A 155 2.51 13.58 2.50
C LEU A 155 2.48 14.08 1.06
N TYR A 156 1.35 14.66 0.65
CA TYR A 156 1.14 15.01 -0.75
C TYR A 156 1.94 16.24 -1.14
N SER A 157 2.11 17.23 -0.25
CA SER A 157 2.89 18.43 -0.57
C SER A 157 4.34 18.11 -0.97
N ASN A 158 4.89 17.01 -0.43
CA ASN A 158 6.20 16.48 -0.82
C ASN A 158 6.24 15.85 -2.24
N GLN A 159 5.08 15.71 -2.89
CA GLN A 159 4.92 15.08 -4.21
C GLN A 159 4.54 16.09 -5.30
N ILE A 160 4.66 17.40 -5.05
CA ILE A 160 4.28 18.44 -6.02
C ILE A 160 5.07 18.35 -7.33
N ASN A 161 6.33 17.90 -7.29
CA ASN A 161 7.10 17.68 -8.52
C ASN A 161 6.48 16.58 -9.40
N ILE A 162 5.88 15.57 -8.76
CA ILE A 162 5.26 14.43 -9.45
C ILE A 162 3.90 14.84 -10.00
N PHE A 163 3.00 15.35 -9.14
CA PHE A 163 1.59 15.55 -9.48
C PHE A 163 1.25 16.99 -9.92
N GLY A 164 2.13 17.94 -9.67
CA GLY A 164 1.88 19.36 -9.92
C GLY A 164 0.82 19.94 -8.97
N GLY A 165 0.56 21.24 -9.14
CA GLY A 165 -0.49 21.96 -8.41
C GLY A 165 -1.86 21.83 -9.06
N SER A 166 -2.93 21.97 -8.27
CA SER A 166 -4.30 21.94 -8.75
C SER A 166 -4.61 23.15 -9.64
N ALA A 167 -5.63 23.02 -10.48
CA ALA A 167 -6.05 24.10 -11.37
C ALA A 167 -6.56 25.34 -10.60
N SER A 168 -7.20 25.12 -9.44
CA SER A 168 -7.70 26.20 -8.56
C SER A 168 -6.59 26.86 -7.76
N ASN A 169 -5.53 26.13 -7.41
CA ASN A 169 -4.40 26.65 -6.66
C ASN A 169 -3.11 25.89 -7.00
N PRO A 170 -2.22 26.46 -7.83
CA PRO A 170 -0.96 25.83 -8.22
C PRO A 170 0.01 25.52 -7.06
N ARG A 171 -0.23 26.04 -5.85
CA ARG A 171 0.54 25.71 -4.64
C ARG A 171 0.02 24.48 -3.89
N LEU A 172 -1.21 24.05 -4.18
CA LEU A 172 -1.80 22.86 -3.58
C LEU A 172 -1.64 21.70 -4.55
N VAL A 173 -0.90 20.69 -4.11
CA VAL A 173 -0.65 19.48 -4.88
C VAL A 173 -1.94 18.76 -5.28
N ARG A 174 -1.99 18.25 -6.51
CA ARG A 174 -3.07 17.35 -6.94
C ARG A 174 -2.96 16.01 -6.20
N ARG A 175 -4.09 15.47 -5.72
CA ARG A 175 -4.11 14.23 -4.91
C ARG A 175 -4.81 13.09 -5.66
N PRO A 176 -4.14 11.95 -5.89
CA PRO A 176 -4.77 10.77 -6.49
C PRO A 176 -5.52 9.92 -5.44
N MET A 177 -6.29 10.56 -4.55
CA MET A 177 -6.97 9.91 -3.43
C MET A 177 -8.47 10.14 -3.50
N ASP A 178 -9.24 9.06 -3.60
CA ASP A 178 -10.70 9.07 -3.69
C ASP A 178 -11.33 8.19 -2.59
N SER A 179 -12.51 8.59 -2.14
CA SER A 179 -13.38 7.77 -1.29
C SER A 179 -14.85 7.84 -1.70
N VAL A 180 -15.16 8.36 -2.89
CA VAL A 180 -16.54 8.42 -3.42
C VAL A 180 -16.98 7.02 -3.81
N GLY A 181 -18.19 6.63 -3.44
CA GLY A 181 -18.76 5.32 -3.76
C GLY A 181 -18.19 4.13 -2.97
N ILE A 182 -17.16 4.34 -2.13
CA ILE A 182 -16.62 3.29 -1.25
C ILE A 182 -17.61 3.00 -0.13
N GLN A 183 -17.99 1.72 0.00
CA GLN A 183 -18.94 1.22 0.99
C GLN A 183 -18.21 0.58 2.17
N TYR A 184 -17.80 1.40 3.14
CA TYR A 184 -17.07 0.91 4.31
C TYR A 184 -17.91 -0.13 5.08
N GLY A 185 -17.31 -1.29 5.37
CA GLY A 185 -17.98 -2.40 6.04
C GLY A 185 -18.90 -3.26 5.17
N LEU A 186 -18.87 -3.14 3.83
CA LEU A 186 -19.74 -3.91 2.94
C LEU A 186 -19.65 -5.42 3.15
N ILE A 187 -18.44 -5.98 3.26
CA ILE A 187 -18.28 -7.42 3.50
C ILE A 187 -18.84 -7.81 4.87
N ALA A 188 -18.52 -7.06 5.92
CA ALA A 188 -19.04 -7.31 7.27
C ALA A 188 -20.57 -7.23 7.32
N PHE A 189 -21.16 -6.32 6.53
CA PHE A 189 -22.61 -6.22 6.38
C PHE A 189 -23.18 -7.44 5.66
N ASN A 190 -22.62 -7.85 4.52
CA ASN A 190 -23.10 -9.02 3.79
C ASN A 190 -22.88 -10.34 4.57
N GLU A 191 -21.89 -10.40 5.45
CA GLU A 191 -21.65 -11.52 6.39
C GLU A 191 -22.46 -11.42 7.68
N SER A 192 -23.40 -10.46 7.79
CA SER A 192 -24.28 -10.26 8.96
C SER A 192 -23.56 -9.99 10.28
N MET A 193 -22.33 -9.48 10.23
CA MET A 193 -21.59 -9.06 11.44
C MET A 193 -22.05 -7.72 11.98
N ILE A 194 -22.58 -6.85 11.11
CA ILE A 194 -23.11 -5.52 11.45
C ILE A 194 -24.55 -5.38 10.92
N SER A 195 -25.36 -4.57 11.61
CA SER A 195 -26.76 -4.35 11.20
C SER A 195 -26.88 -3.43 9.99
N VAL A 196 -28.05 -3.43 9.35
CA VAL A 196 -28.41 -2.48 8.28
C VAL A 196 -28.22 -1.03 8.73
N ASP A 197 -28.68 -0.68 9.93
CA ASP A 197 -28.59 0.69 10.44
C ASP A 197 -27.15 1.10 10.75
N GLN A 198 -26.33 0.19 11.29
CA GLN A 198 -24.89 0.40 11.47
C GLN A 198 -24.19 0.66 10.13
N PHE A 199 -24.49 -0.13 9.09
CA PHE A 199 -23.88 0.01 7.76
C PHE A 199 -24.27 1.32 7.07
N ILE A 200 -25.55 1.69 7.11
CA ILE A 200 -26.05 2.94 6.52
C ILE A 200 -25.49 4.15 7.27
N GLU A 201 -25.57 4.18 8.60
CA GLU A 201 -25.07 5.31 9.40
C GLU A 201 -23.56 5.54 9.18
N LEU A 202 -22.78 4.46 9.15
CA LEU A 202 -21.34 4.52 8.88
C LEU A 202 -21.07 5.28 7.58
N ASN A 203 -21.74 4.87 6.49
CA ASN A 203 -21.48 5.45 5.19
C ASN A 203 -22.08 6.85 5.00
N GLU A 204 -23.14 7.20 5.74
CA GLU A 204 -23.70 8.56 5.81
C GLU A 204 -22.75 9.56 6.49
N LYS A 205 -22.01 9.11 7.51
CA LYS A 205 -21.33 10.01 8.46
C LYS A 205 -19.80 9.98 8.41
N ILE A 206 -19.18 8.98 7.79
CA ILE A 206 -17.71 8.82 7.81
C ILE A 206 -16.95 9.96 7.12
N GLY A 207 -17.55 10.61 6.12
CA GLY A 207 -16.98 11.80 5.47
C GLY A 207 -15.66 11.58 4.72
N GLY A 208 -14.84 12.62 4.69
CA GLY A 208 -13.55 12.69 3.98
C GLY A 208 -12.64 13.79 4.54
N TYR A 209 -11.67 14.22 3.73
CA TYR A 209 -10.70 15.25 4.10
C TYR A 209 -10.75 16.45 3.15
N ASP A 210 -10.58 17.65 3.70
CA ASP A 210 -10.31 18.85 2.89
C ASP A 210 -8.82 18.97 2.49
N GLU A 211 -8.46 20.09 1.85
CA GLU A 211 -7.09 20.35 1.39
C GLU A 211 -6.08 20.46 2.54
N ASP A 212 -6.52 20.85 3.74
CA ASP A 212 -5.71 20.94 4.95
C ASP A 212 -5.81 19.69 5.85
N GLY A 213 -6.47 18.63 5.38
CA GLY A 213 -6.57 17.37 6.10
C GLY A 213 -7.49 17.41 7.31
N ASN A 214 -8.43 18.38 7.37
CA ASN A 214 -9.49 18.37 8.36
C ASN A 214 -10.59 17.39 7.94
N TYR A 215 -11.24 16.77 8.92
CA TYR A 215 -12.43 15.94 8.67
C TYR A 215 -13.59 16.81 8.20
N VAL A 216 -14.17 16.45 7.05
CA VAL A 216 -15.33 17.13 6.48
C VAL A 216 -16.42 16.14 6.10
N ARG A 217 -17.66 16.62 5.98
CA ARG A 217 -18.81 15.79 5.62
C ARG A 217 -18.72 15.21 4.20
N PRO A 218 -18.31 15.97 3.16
CA PRO A 218 -18.14 15.40 1.82
C PRO A 218 -17.02 14.35 1.79
N ARG A 219 -17.16 13.35 0.91
CA ARG A 219 -16.11 12.37 0.63
C ARG A 219 -14.93 13.04 -0.09
N THR A 220 -13.73 12.50 0.09
CA THR A 220 -12.55 12.95 -0.66
C THR A 220 -12.70 12.56 -2.13
N VAL A 221 -12.44 13.51 -3.03
CA VAL A 221 -12.47 13.30 -4.48
C VAL A 221 -11.04 13.37 -5.03
N ALA A 222 -10.63 12.38 -5.83
CA ALA A 222 -9.32 12.41 -6.48
C ALA A 222 -9.28 13.40 -7.65
N ASP A 223 -8.11 14.00 -7.85
CA ASP A 223 -7.79 14.78 -9.05
C ASP A 223 -7.49 13.84 -10.24
N VAL A 224 -8.17 14.05 -11.37
CA VAL A 224 -8.08 13.19 -12.56
C VAL A 224 -6.71 13.23 -13.22
N ASP A 225 -6.03 14.38 -13.23
CA ASP A 225 -4.67 14.48 -13.78
C ASP A 225 -3.67 13.75 -12.86
N ALA A 226 -3.84 13.84 -11.54
CA ALA A 226 -3.02 13.06 -10.61
C ALA A 226 -3.23 11.56 -10.78
N LEU A 227 -4.47 11.09 -10.99
CA LEU A 227 -4.75 9.69 -11.29
C LEU A 227 -4.00 9.23 -12.55
N ARG A 228 -4.11 10.00 -13.64
CA ARG A 228 -3.42 9.71 -14.90
C ARG A 228 -1.90 9.64 -14.73
N ILE A 229 -1.30 10.65 -14.09
CA ILE A 229 0.13 10.68 -13.81
C ILE A 229 0.54 9.48 -12.96
N ALA A 230 -0.24 9.13 -11.92
CA ALA A 230 0.08 8.06 -11.01
C ALA A 230 0.20 6.70 -11.74
N TYR A 231 -0.74 6.39 -12.64
CA TYR A 231 -0.69 5.17 -13.43
C TYR A 231 0.38 5.20 -14.52
N GLN A 232 0.42 6.24 -15.34
CA GLN A 232 1.31 6.29 -16.51
C GLN A 232 2.79 6.32 -16.17
N THR A 233 3.15 6.93 -15.03
CA THR A 233 4.55 7.08 -14.59
C THR A 233 4.99 6.02 -13.59
N GLY A 234 4.12 5.06 -13.28
CA GLY A 234 4.41 3.96 -12.38
C GLY A 234 4.49 4.35 -10.90
N GLN A 235 3.83 5.44 -10.48
CA GLN A 235 3.66 5.75 -9.04
C GLN A 235 2.72 4.75 -8.35
N VAL A 236 1.80 4.16 -9.12
CA VAL A 236 1.17 2.87 -8.80
C VAL A 236 2.02 1.78 -9.42
N LEU A 237 2.51 0.83 -8.61
CA LEU A 237 3.33 -0.27 -9.13
C LEU A 237 2.55 -1.03 -10.22
N ASN A 238 3.14 -1.17 -11.41
CA ASN A 238 2.54 -1.91 -12.51
C ASN A 238 2.89 -3.41 -12.43
N GLY A 239 4.15 -3.73 -12.22
CA GLY A 239 4.71 -5.09 -12.17
C GLY A 239 5.17 -5.64 -13.53
N GLY A 240 4.78 -5.00 -14.63
CA GLY A 240 5.14 -5.38 -16.01
C GLY A 240 6.31 -4.60 -16.61
N GLY A 241 6.84 -3.60 -15.90
CA GLY A 241 8.05 -2.89 -16.29
C GLY A 241 9.29 -3.73 -16.07
N GLY A 242 10.31 -3.18 -15.42
CA GLY A 242 11.53 -3.93 -15.11
C GLY A 242 11.31 -5.08 -14.11
N LEU A 243 10.23 -5.07 -13.32
CA LEU A 243 9.94 -6.16 -12.38
C LEU A 243 9.64 -7.47 -13.09
N ALA A 244 9.09 -7.45 -14.31
CA ALA A 244 8.86 -8.65 -15.12
C ALA A 244 10.16 -9.46 -15.36
N ALA A 245 11.31 -8.79 -15.30
CA ALA A 245 12.65 -9.32 -15.52
C ALA A 245 13.55 -9.21 -14.28
N THR A 246 12.98 -9.04 -13.08
CA THR A 246 13.72 -8.96 -11.82
C THR A 246 13.34 -10.15 -10.93
N PRO A 247 14.29 -10.96 -10.42
CA PRO A 247 14.04 -11.92 -9.36
C PRO A 247 13.67 -11.23 -8.03
N ILE A 248 12.67 -11.76 -7.34
CA ILE A 248 12.12 -11.18 -6.11
C ILE A 248 12.02 -12.27 -5.04
N ILE A 249 12.62 -12.02 -3.87
CA ILE A 249 12.34 -12.80 -2.66
C ILE A 249 11.79 -11.83 -1.60
N ASP A 250 10.47 -11.85 -1.44
CA ASP A 250 9.72 -11.02 -0.48
C ASP A 250 9.85 -11.60 0.93
N LEU A 251 10.40 -10.80 1.84
CA LEU A 251 10.71 -11.16 3.22
C LEU A 251 9.62 -10.64 4.15
N ARG A 252 8.72 -11.51 4.55
CA ARG A 252 7.54 -11.17 5.34
C ARG A 252 7.68 -11.62 6.80
N MET A 253 8.25 -10.75 7.63
CA MET A 253 8.09 -10.88 9.08
C MET A 253 6.62 -10.63 9.46
N TYR A 254 6.03 -11.51 10.26
CA TYR A 254 4.61 -11.47 10.60
C TYR A 254 4.35 -10.57 11.80
N TYR A 255 3.69 -9.43 11.57
CA TYR A 255 3.44 -8.36 12.55
C TYR A 255 1.96 -8.24 12.94
N GLU A 256 1.07 -9.01 12.32
CA GLU A 256 -0.39 -8.91 12.41
C GLU A 256 -0.93 -9.14 13.82
N ALA A 257 -0.16 -9.80 14.69
CA ALA A 257 -0.49 -9.98 16.10
C ALA A 257 -0.27 -8.70 16.94
N THR A 258 0.27 -7.63 16.34
CA THR A 258 0.55 -6.36 16.99
C THR A 258 0.03 -5.18 16.16
N PRO A 259 -0.40 -4.06 16.78
CA PRO A 259 -0.71 -2.82 16.08
C PRO A 259 0.49 -2.25 15.35
N ASP A 260 0.64 -2.63 14.08
CA ASP A 260 1.74 -2.22 13.22
C ASP A 260 1.23 -2.00 11.78
N LEU A 261 1.94 -1.19 10.99
CA LEU A 261 1.59 -0.89 9.60
C LEU A 261 2.07 -1.92 8.59
N HIS A 262 2.97 -2.81 9.00
CA HIS A 262 3.49 -3.86 8.16
C HIS A 262 2.49 -5.01 8.17
N ASP A 263 1.72 -5.15 7.08
CA ASP A 263 0.76 -6.23 6.85
C ASP A 263 1.19 -7.17 5.69
N ARG A 264 0.77 -8.43 5.78
CA ARG A 264 1.07 -9.53 4.84
C ARG A 264 0.28 -9.38 3.56
N LEU A 265 -0.81 -8.61 3.60
CA LEU A 265 -1.59 -8.27 2.43
C LEU A 265 -0.72 -7.60 1.35
N GLY A 266 0.25 -6.76 1.72
CA GLY A 266 1.16 -6.15 0.75
C GLY A 266 1.89 -7.15 -0.17
N SER A 267 2.31 -8.30 0.36
CA SER A 267 2.93 -9.39 -0.42
C SER A 267 1.97 -9.91 -1.49
N PHE A 268 0.71 -10.17 -1.11
CA PHE A 268 -0.31 -10.65 -2.03
C PHE A 268 -0.72 -9.60 -3.07
N ILE A 269 -0.86 -8.33 -2.68
CA ILE A 269 -1.09 -7.22 -3.61
C ILE A 269 -0.01 -7.20 -4.70
N THR A 270 1.27 -7.30 -4.29
CA THR A 270 2.40 -7.31 -5.22
C THR A 270 2.32 -8.47 -6.20
N ARG A 271 2.03 -9.67 -5.71
CA ARG A 271 1.87 -10.87 -6.53
C ARG A 271 0.72 -10.73 -7.53
N GLU A 272 -0.43 -10.24 -7.10
CA GLU A 272 -1.58 -10.02 -7.99
C GLU A 272 -1.25 -9.03 -9.11
N ARG A 273 -0.45 -7.99 -8.83
CA ARG A 273 -0.02 -7.04 -9.86
C ARG A 273 0.97 -7.65 -10.86
N LEU A 274 1.92 -8.47 -10.39
CA LEU A 274 2.80 -9.24 -11.27
C LEU A 274 1.99 -10.17 -12.18
N ILE A 275 1.02 -10.91 -11.63
CA ILE A 275 0.14 -11.80 -12.41
C ILE A 275 -0.67 -10.99 -13.43
N ALA A 276 -1.29 -9.90 -13.02
CA ALA A 276 -2.09 -9.08 -13.91
C ALA A 276 -1.29 -8.47 -15.07
N ALA A 277 -0.03 -8.08 -14.83
CA ALA A 277 0.82 -7.48 -15.85
C ALA A 277 1.52 -8.51 -16.75
N ASN A 278 1.85 -9.70 -16.23
CA ASN A 278 2.73 -10.67 -16.91
C ASN A 278 2.08 -12.04 -17.20
N GLY A 279 0.84 -12.24 -16.76
CA GLY A 279 0.15 -13.54 -16.75
C GLY A 279 0.69 -14.54 -15.74
N ASN A 280 1.71 -14.18 -14.96
CA ASN A 280 2.35 -15.04 -13.96
C ASN A 280 3.13 -14.20 -12.92
N ALA A 281 3.58 -14.83 -11.84
CA ALA A 281 4.49 -14.25 -10.86
C ALA A 281 5.63 -15.23 -10.51
N GLU A 282 6.09 -16.02 -11.47
CA GLU A 282 7.09 -17.06 -11.22
C GLU A 282 8.45 -16.49 -10.82
N ASN A 283 8.71 -15.21 -11.09
CA ASN A 283 9.88 -14.48 -10.63
C ASN A 283 9.80 -14.01 -9.16
N MET A 284 8.69 -14.25 -8.45
CA MET A 284 8.50 -13.89 -7.05
C MET A 284 8.42 -15.12 -6.15
N VAL A 285 9.03 -15.01 -4.97
CA VAL A 285 8.95 -15.96 -3.85
C VAL A 285 8.59 -15.21 -2.59
N MET A 286 7.68 -15.75 -1.76
CA MET A 286 7.31 -15.20 -0.46
C MET A 286 7.88 -16.04 0.67
N PHE A 287 8.67 -15.41 1.54
CA PHE A 287 9.20 -15.99 2.77
C PHE A 287 8.51 -15.38 3.98
N THR A 288 7.60 -16.12 4.63
CA THR A 288 6.86 -15.64 5.82
C THR A 288 7.43 -16.21 7.12
N TYR A 289 7.67 -15.39 8.13
CA TYR A 289 8.35 -15.85 9.35
C TYR A 289 7.97 -15.02 10.59
N PRO A 290 8.15 -15.56 11.82
CA PRO A 290 7.75 -14.86 13.04
C PRO A 290 8.75 -13.75 13.40
N LEU A 291 8.36 -12.84 14.32
CA LEU A 291 9.25 -11.76 14.80
C LEU A 291 10.53 -12.30 15.44
N ASN A 292 10.41 -13.39 16.20
CA ASN A 292 11.51 -13.98 16.95
C ASN A 292 12.01 -15.22 16.22
N LEU A 293 13.13 -15.09 15.51
CA LEU A 293 13.85 -16.20 14.89
C LEU A 293 15.25 -16.31 15.47
N PRO A 294 15.87 -17.51 15.42
CA PRO A 294 17.30 -17.65 15.66
C PRO A 294 18.11 -16.73 14.73
N THR A 295 19.04 -15.98 15.31
CA THR A 295 19.99 -15.13 14.57
C THR A 295 21.30 -15.86 14.36
N GLY A 296 21.89 -15.68 13.18
CA GLY A 296 23.24 -16.16 12.89
C GLY A 296 24.32 -15.28 13.54
N PRO A 297 25.59 -15.68 13.47
CA PRO A 297 26.73 -14.96 14.07
C PRO A 297 26.95 -13.54 13.50
N TYR A 298 26.33 -13.22 12.37
CA TYR A 298 26.40 -11.89 11.72
C TYR A 298 25.13 -11.04 11.91
N GLY A 299 24.23 -11.45 12.81
CA GLY A 299 23.00 -10.70 13.13
C GLY A 299 21.84 -10.86 12.13
N SER A 300 22.07 -11.47 10.97
CA SER A 300 21.00 -11.87 10.05
C SER A 300 20.27 -13.11 10.58
N ASN A 301 18.94 -13.12 10.51
CA ASN A 301 18.19 -14.33 10.84
C ASN A 301 18.37 -15.41 9.75
N ILE A 302 17.98 -16.63 10.07
CA ILE A 302 18.10 -17.79 9.16
C ILE A 302 17.41 -17.55 7.80
N VAL A 303 16.31 -16.79 7.76
CA VAL A 303 15.53 -16.53 6.54
C VAL A 303 16.24 -15.53 5.63
N GLU A 304 16.75 -14.42 6.17
CA GLU A 304 17.50 -13.45 5.37
C GLU A 304 18.76 -14.06 4.76
N SER A 305 19.42 -14.94 5.52
CA SER A 305 20.63 -15.64 5.08
C SER A 305 20.32 -16.62 3.94
N GLU A 306 19.22 -17.38 4.05
CA GLU A 306 18.73 -18.25 2.98
C GLU A 306 18.33 -17.44 1.74
N ALA A 307 17.61 -16.33 1.92
CA ALA A 307 17.18 -15.48 0.82
C ALA A 307 18.34 -14.88 0.02
N LEU A 308 19.38 -14.36 0.71
CA LEU A 308 20.55 -13.81 0.04
C LEU A 308 21.33 -14.89 -0.72
N SER A 309 21.46 -16.08 -0.15
CA SER A 309 22.11 -17.22 -0.80
C SER A 309 21.35 -17.66 -2.06
N GLN A 310 20.02 -17.79 -1.97
CA GLN A 310 19.18 -18.15 -3.11
C GLN A 310 19.17 -17.07 -4.19
N MET A 311 19.08 -15.79 -3.82
CA MET A 311 19.17 -14.67 -4.76
C MET A 311 20.50 -14.68 -5.50
N SER A 312 21.61 -14.86 -4.78
CA SER A 312 22.95 -14.93 -5.37
C SER A 312 23.07 -16.08 -6.38
N ALA A 313 22.54 -17.26 -6.03
CA ALA A 313 22.53 -18.42 -6.93
C ALA A 313 21.65 -18.19 -8.17
N TRP A 314 20.49 -17.54 -8.00
CA TRP A 314 19.58 -17.20 -9.10
C TRP A 314 20.24 -16.25 -10.09
N LEU A 315 20.84 -15.16 -9.61
CA LEU A 315 21.52 -14.17 -10.43
C LEU A 315 22.75 -14.75 -11.14
N ALA A 316 23.49 -15.64 -10.47
CA ALA A 316 24.60 -16.34 -11.10
C ALA A 316 24.16 -17.19 -12.30
N LYS A 317 23.03 -17.91 -12.18
CA LYS A 317 22.46 -18.70 -13.29
C LYS A 317 21.95 -17.81 -14.43
N ILE A 318 21.21 -16.74 -14.13
CA ILE A 318 20.76 -15.76 -15.13
C ILE A 318 21.95 -15.18 -15.89
N ARG A 319 23.02 -14.82 -15.19
CA ARG A 319 24.23 -14.28 -15.81
C ARG A 319 24.99 -15.31 -16.65
N ALA A 320 24.93 -16.59 -16.30
CA ALA A 320 25.53 -17.67 -17.10
C ALA A 320 24.71 -17.99 -18.36
N ASP A 321 23.42 -17.63 -18.38
CA ASP A 321 22.49 -17.93 -19.47
C ASP A 321 22.73 -17.04 -20.71
N ARG A 322 23.33 -17.66 -21.74
CA ARG A 322 23.66 -17.04 -23.04
C ARG A 322 22.57 -17.17 -24.09
N THR A 323 21.41 -17.74 -23.77
CA THR A 323 20.30 -17.88 -24.73
C THR A 323 19.80 -16.51 -25.23
N ILE A 324 19.19 -16.47 -26.40
CA ILE A 324 18.60 -15.27 -26.99
C ILE A 324 17.10 -15.29 -26.68
N GLU A 325 16.77 -15.11 -25.41
CA GLU A 325 15.40 -15.00 -24.93
C GLU A 325 15.22 -13.70 -24.14
N SER A 326 13.95 -13.32 -23.90
CA SER A 326 13.64 -12.17 -23.06
C SER A 326 14.22 -12.33 -21.66
N ALA A 327 14.61 -11.21 -21.03
CA ALA A 327 15.14 -11.22 -19.68
C ALA A 327 14.15 -11.84 -18.68
N SER A 328 12.86 -11.60 -18.87
CA SER A 328 11.78 -12.22 -18.10
C SER A 328 11.77 -13.76 -18.21
N ALA A 329 11.92 -14.32 -19.41
CA ALA A 329 12.00 -15.77 -19.61
C ALA A 329 13.26 -16.36 -18.93
N LYS A 330 14.41 -15.68 -19.05
CA LYS A 330 15.64 -16.08 -18.37
C LYS A 330 15.50 -16.09 -16.86
N VAL A 331 14.87 -15.08 -16.26
CA VAL A 331 14.62 -15.04 -14.81
C VAL A 331 13.83 -16.27 -14.38
N ARG A 332 12.72 -16.59 -15.06
CA ARG A 332 11.89 -17.75 -14.69
C ARG A 332 12.64 -19.07 -14.85
N ARG A 333 13.29 -19.31 -16.00
CA ARG A 333 14.05 -20.55 -16.25
C ARG A 333 15.15 -20.77 -15.21
N ASN A 334 15.86 -19.70 -14.82
CA ASN A 334 17.04 -19.81 -13.96
C ASN A 334 16.72 -19.78 -12.47
N LYS A 335 15.44 -19.79 -12.09
CA LYS A 335 15.01 -19.85 -10.69
C LYS A 335 15.54 -21.09 -9.99
N PRO A 336 16.21 -20.97 -8.82
CA PRO A 336 16.63 -22.12 -8.03
C PRO A 336 15.44 -23.00 -7.64
N ALA A 337 15.59 -24.33 -7.69
CA ALA A 337 14.51 -25.26 -7.37
C ALA A 337 14.01 -25.15 -5.91
N ASN A 338 14.86 -24.69 -4.99
CA ASN A 338 14.51 -24.44 -3.60
C ASN A 338 13.97 -23.02 -3.33
N ALA A 339 13.94 -22.15 -4.34
CA ALA A 339 13.32 -20.83 -4.27
C ALA A 339 11.82 -20.96 -4.49
N ILE A 340 11.12 -21.47 -3.48
CA ILE A 340 9.67 -21.63 -3.47
C ILE A 340 9.09 -20.92 -2.27
N ASP A 341 7.82 -20.52 -2.33
CA ASP A 341 7.14 -19.93 -1.18
C ASP A 341 7.34 -20.82 0.05
N THR A 342 7.68 -20.18 1.16
CA THR A 342 8.10 -20.88 2.37
C THR A 342 7.67 -20.07 3.58
N CYS A 343 7.19 -20.74 4.63
CA CYS A 343 7.10 -20.14 5.95
C CYS A 343 7.98 -20.87 6.97
N TRP A 344 8.31 -20.20 8.06
CA TRP A 344 9.04 -20.77 9.19
C TRP A 344 8.16 -20.69 10.43
N ASP A 345 8.10 -21.73 11.26
CA ASP A 345 7.45 -21.63 12.57
C ASP A 345 8.37 -21.01 13.64
N ASN A 346 7.87 -20.86 14.87
CA ASN A 346 8.63 -20.27 15.99
C ASN A 346 9.89 -21.06 16.39
N SER A 347 10.02 -22.33 15.99
CA SER A 347 11.23 -23.14 16.22
C SER A 347 12.26 -22.95 15.11
N GLY A 348 11.92 -22.22 14.04
CA GLY A 348 12.72 -22.12 12.82
C GLY A 348 12.52 -23.30 11.87
N LYS A 349 11.49 -24.14 12.07
CA LYS A 349 11.19 -25.23 11.13
C LYS A 349 10.66 -24.65 9.82
N ARG A 350 11.34 -24.99 8.73
CA ARG A 350 11.00 -24.59 7.37
C ARG A 350 9.82 -25.41 6.82
N ILE A 351 8.82 -24.72 6.28
CA ILE A 351 7.62 -25.29 5.66
C ILE A 351 7.52 -24.72 4.24
N ALA A 352 7.90 -25.53 3.25
CA ALA A 352 7.78 -25.19 1.83
C ALA A 352 6.34 -25.39 1.37
N GLU A 353 5.62 -24.30 1.12
CA GLU A 353 4.20 -24.33 0.78
C GLU A 353 3.84 -23.07 -0.01
N LYS A 354 3.05 -23.22 -1.09
CA LYS A 354 2.58 -22.07 -1.89
C LYS A 354 1.80 -21.10 -1.01
N ALA A 355 2.20 -19.83 -1.00
CA ALA A 355 1.47 -18.81 -0.27
C ALA A 355 0.15 -18.49 -0.98
N VAL A 356 -0.95 -18.57 -0.24
CA VAL A 356 -2.31 -18.22 -0.70
C VAL A 356 -2.91 -17.20 0.26
N PHE A 357 -3.65 -16.23 -0.26
CA PHE A 357 -4.26 -15.17 0.56
C PHE A 357 -5.24 -15.75 1.60
N SER A 358 -6.06 -16.71 1.18
CA SER A 358 -7.01 -17.42 2.04
C SER A 358 -7.05 -18.91 1.70
N GLY A 359 -7.18 -19.76 2.71
CA GLY A 359 -7.29 -21.22 2.53
C GLY A 359 -6.67 -22.01 3.67
N PRO A 360 -7.00 -23.31 3.80
CA PRO A 360 -6.58 -24.16 4.92
C PRO A 360 -5.16 -24.71 4.72
N THR A 361 -4.18 -23.82 4.58
CA THR A 361 -2.75 -24.20 4.42
C THR A 361 -2.02 -24.13 5.76
N GLN A 362 -0.89 -24.84 5.89
CA GLN A 362 -0.12 -24.84 7.13
C GLN A 362 0.41 -23.43 7.43
N CYS A 363 0.91 -22.72 6.41
CA CYS A 363 1.38 -21.35 6.56
C CYS A 363 0.27 -20.36 6.90
N ASN A 364 -0.97 -20.55 6.42
CA ASN A 364 -2.08 -19.68 6.81
C ASN A 364 -2.63 -19.98 8.20
N ALA A 365 -2.50 -21.22 8.69
CA ALA A 365 -2.80 -21.55 10.08
C ALA A 365 -1.82 -20.86 11.04
N LEU A 366 -0.55 -20.73 10.65
CA LEU A 366 0.46 -19.99 11.42
C LEU A 366 0.33 -18.48 11.27
N TYR A 367 0.03 -18.02 10.06
CA TYR A 367 0.15 -16.61 9.65
C TYR A 367 -1.06 -16.17 8.84
N PRO A 368 -2.28 -16.05 9.41
CA PRO A 368 -3.45 -15.63 8.65
C PRO A 368 -3.24 -14.27 7.97
N ALA A 369 -3.72 -14.14 6.73
CA ALA A 369 -3.72 -12.86 6.03
C ALA A 369 -5.05 -12.13 6.30
N HIS A 370 -4.97 -10.80 6.34
CA HIS A 370 -6.11 -9.93 6.60
C HIS A 370 -6.30 -8.94 5.45
N LYS A 371 -7.45 -8.27 5.41
CA LYS A 371 -7.78 -7.27 4.39
C LYS A 371 -7.24 -5.89 4.84
N ASN A 372 -7.80 -4.84 4.26
CA ASN A 372 -7.74 -3.46 4.72
C ASN A 372 -9.16 -2.85 4.58
N PRO A 373 -9.41 -1.58 4.94
CA PRO A 373 -10.74 -1.00 4.85
C PRO A 373 -11.33 -1.03 3.43
N ARG A 374 -10.49 -0.91 2.40
CA ARG A 374 -10.93 -0.88 0.99
C ARG A 374 -11.27 -2.27 0.47
N LEU A 375 -10.48 -3.29 0.79
CA LEU A 375 -10.78 -4.70 0.49
C LEU A 375 -11.98 -5.18 1.31
N ALA A 376 -12.15 -4.70 2.56
CA ALA A 376 -13.35 -4.94 3.37
C ALA A 376 -14.60 -4.24 2.81
N ALA A 377 -14.41 -3.21 1.97
CA ALA A 377 -15.42 -2.54 1.18
C ALA A 377 -15.62 -3.15 -0.22
N GLY A 378 -14.97 -4.28 -0.54
CA GLY A 378 -15.16 -5.01 -1.80
C GLY A 378 -14.12 -4.71 -2.89
N MET A 379 -13.10 -3.90 -2.63
CA MET A 379 -12.02 -3.69 -3.60
C MET A 379 -11.26 -5.00 -3.88
N PRO A 380 -10.84 -5.28 -5.13
CA PRO A 380 -10.09 -6.50 -5.45
C PRO A 380 -8.72 -6.55 -4.76
N LEU A 381 -8.18 -7.77 -4.58
CA LEU A 381 -6.89 -8.02 -3.94
C LEU A 381 -5.71 -7.31 -4.61
N LYS A 382 -5.81 -7.00 -5.91
CA LYS A 382 -4.82 -6.21 -6.65
C LYS A 382 -4.60 -4.80 -6.08
N HIS A 383 -5.60 -4.27 -5.37
CA HIS A 383 -5.54 -3.01 -4.61
C HIS A 383 -4.94 -1.84 -5.41
N ASP A 384 -5.37 -1.65 -6.64
CA ASP A 384 -4.82 -0.66 -7.58
C ASP A 384 -5.89 0.23 -8.22
N VAL A 385 -7.11 0.23 -7.68
CA VAL A 385 -8.21 1.12 -8.08
C VAL A 385 -8.19 2.35 -7.18
N LEU A 386 -7.56 3.44 -7.65
CA LEU A 386 -7.46 4.68 -6.88
C LEU A 386 -8.79 5.44 -6.81
N LYS A 387 -9.50 5.46 -7.94
CA LYS A 387 -10.87 5.97 -8.09
C LYS A 387 -11.67 4.98 -8.91
N CYS A 388 -12.75 4.45 -8.34
CA CYS A 388 -13.62 3.51 -9.03
C CYS A 388 -14.56 4.23 -10.03
N GLN A 389 -14.99 3.51 -11.05
CA GLN A 389 -16.23 3.87 -11.74
C GLN A 389 -17.42 3.60 -10.81
N LEU A 390 -18.51 4.35 -10.96
CA LEU A 390 -19.70 4.19 -10.13
C LEU A 390 -20.80 3.45 -10.88
N LYS A 391 -21.54 2.60 -10.15
CA LYS A 391 -22.81 2.02 -10.57
C LYS A 391 -23.93 2.48 -9.61
N PRO A 392 -25.19 2.55 -10.06
CA PRO A 392 -26.32 2.80 -9.15
C PRO A 392 -26.36 1.78 -8.01
N VAL A 393 -26.91 2.18 -6.87
CA VAL A 393 -27.19 1.25 -5.76
C VAL A 393 -28.21 0.21 -6.22
N ASP A 394 -27.78 -1.05 -6.27
CA ASP A 394 -28.62 -2.20 -6.56
C ASP A 394 -28.88 -2.97 -5.26
N VAL A 395 -30.15 -3.17 -4.92
CA VAL A 395 -30.54 -3.87 -3.69
C VAL A 395 -30.09 -5.34 -3.68
N SER A 396 -29.85 -5.93 -4.86
CA SER A 396 -29.36 -7.30 -5.00
C SER A 396 -27.88 -7.47 -4.64
N ASP A 397 -27.13 -6.38 -4.51
CA ASP A 397 -25.73 -6.40 -4.03
C ASP A 397 -25.62 -6.67 -2.50
N TYR A 398 -26.75 -6.69 -1.79
CA TYR A 398 -26.81 -6.76 -0.33
C TYR A 398 -27.49 -8.04 0.16
N ALA A 399 -26.81 -8.77 1.04
CA ALA A 399 -27.31 -10.05 1.54
C ALA A 399 -28.41 -9.91 2.60
N GLN A 400 -28.41 -8.81 3.37
CA GLN A 400 -29.44 -8.53 4.36
C GLN A 400 -30.61 -7.76 3.74
N ALA A 401 -31.84 -8.16 4.09
CA ALA A 401 -33.04 -7.43 3.67
C ALA A 401 -33.09 -6.02 4.27
N MET A 402 -33.46 -5.04 3.46
CA MET A 402 -33.64 -3.65 3.88
C MET A 402 -35.09 -3.20 3.67
N THR A 403 -35.59 -2.37 4.57
CA THR A 403 -36.87 -1.69 4.38
C THR A 403 -36.77 -0.65 3.26
N PRO A 404 -37.90 -0.24 2.64
CA PRO A 404 -37.90 0.82 1.63
C PRO A 404 -37.25 2.14 2.12
N ALA A 405 -37.42 2.48 3.39
CA ALA A 405 -36.82 3.67 4.00
C ALA A 405 -35.29 3.55 4.11
N GLN A 406 -34.78 2.37 4.48
CA GLN A 406 -33.33 2.09 4.52
C GLN A 406 -32.71 2.13 3.11
N VAL A 407 -33.38 1.55 2.11
CA VAL A 407 -32.94 1.64 0.71
C VAL A 407 -32.90 3.10 0.23
N ALA A 408 -33.91 3.91 0.60
CA ALA A 408 -33.92 5.33 0.26
C ALA A 408 -32.76 6.09 0.88
N ARG A 409 -32.45 5.86 2.16
CA ARG A 409 -31.28 6.44 2.85
C ARG A 409 -29.96 6.04 2.21
N LEU A 410 -29.82 4.76 1.85
CA LEU A 410 -28.62 4.26 1.19
C LEU A 410 -28.43 4.91 -0.20
N LYS A 411 -29.50 5.03 -0.99
CA LYS A 411 -29.49 5.75 -2.27
C LYS A 411 -29.21 7.24 -2.12
N GLN A 412 -29.66 7.87 -1.04
CA GLN A 412 -29.34 9.26 -0.75
C GLN A 412 -27.86 9.43 -0.38
N THR A 413 -27.30 8.49 0.38
CA THR A 413 -25.88 8.47 0.76
C THR A 413 -24.99 8.34 -0.46
N PHE A 414 -25.36 7.43 -1.36
CA PHE A 414 -24.65 7.13 -2.60
C PHE A 414 -25.44 7.64 -3.81
N HIS A 415 -25.80 8.92 -3.82
CA HIS A 415 -26.60 9.53 -4.89
C HIS A 415 -25.93 9.46 -6.27
N ASP A 416 -24.59 9.55 -6.30
CA ASP A 416 -23.77 9.37 -7.52
C ASP A 416 -23.49 7.89 -7.84
N GLY A 417 -23.83 6.98 -6.93
CA GLY A 417 -23.57 5.55 -7.03
C GLY A 417 -22.48 5.03 -6.09
N VAL A 418 -22.28 3.72 -6.16
CA VAL A 418 -21.27 2.95 -5.41
C VAL A 418 -20.21 2.40 -6.35
N CYS A 419 -19.03 2.05 -5.82
CA CYS A 419 -17.95 1.52 -6.65
C CYS A 419 -18.34 0.26 -7.43
N ASP A 420 -18.11 0.31 -8.74
CA ASP A 420 -18.18 -0.82 -9.66
C ASP A 420 -16.77 -1.39 -9.87
N PHE A 421 -16.34 -2.24 -8.93
CA PHE A 421 -15.03 -2.89 -8.99
C PHE A 421 -14.91 -3.96 -10.08
N SER A 422 -15.98 -4.25 -10.84
CA SER A 422 -15.91 -5.10 -12.03
C SER A 422 -15.27 -4.39 -13.23
N LYS A 423 -15.17 -3.06 -13.16
CA LYS A 423 -14.56 -2.21 -14.19
C LYS A 423 -13.21 -1.66 -13.74
N PRO A 424 -12.32 -1.32 -14.68
CA PRO A 424 -11.12 -0.54 -14.37
C PRO A 424 -11.48 0.80 -13.70
N GLY A 425 -10.61 1.26 -12.81
CA GLY A 425 -10.69 2.59 -12.23
C GLY A 425 -10.56 3.71 -13.26
N ILE A 426 -10.97 4.91 -12.86
CA ILE A 426 -10.80 6.12 -13.68
C ILE A 426 -9.30 6.37 -13.92
N GLU A 427 -8.93 6.59 -15.18
CA GLU A 427 -7.55 6.75 -15.67
C GLU A 427 -6.62 5.52 -15.45
N GLN A 428 -7.16 4.39 -14.97
CA GLN A 428 -6.38 3.18 -14.76
C GLN A 428 -5.91 2.61 -16.10
N GLN A 429 -4.59 2.57 -16.27
CA GLN A 429 -3.94 2.14 -17.51
C GLN A 429 -2.54 1.58 -17.23
N GLY A 430 -1.89 1.06 -18.26
CA GLY A 430 -0.50 0.61 -18.19
C GLY A 430 0.51 1.76 -18.09
N LEU A 431 1.78 1.41 -17.90
CA LEU A 431 2.88 2.38 -17.95
C LEU A 431 2.95 3.01 -19.34
N ALA A 432 3.13 4.34 -19.40
CA ALA A 432 3.44 5.04 -20.65
C ALA A 432 4.92 4.88 -21.06
N GLY A 433 5.76 4.45 -20.13
CA GLY A 433 7.19 4.25 -20.34
C GLY A 433 7.90 3.85 -19.04
N SER A 434 9.23 3.84 -19.10
CA SER A 434 10.10 3.72 -17.93
C SER A 434 11.08 4.89 -17.93
N TRP A 435 11.86 5.06 -16.87
CA TRP A 435 12.83 6.15 -16.74
C TRP A 435 12.21 7.54 -16.84
N PHE A 436 11.10 7.78 -16.15
CA PHE A 436 10.51 9.11 -16.04
C PHE A 436 11.36 10.04 -15.17
N GLY A 437 11.58 11.26 -15.65
CA GLY A 437 12.00 12.43 -14.90
C GLY A 437 10.84 13.41 -14.73
N PHE A 438 11.01 14.34 -13.79
CA PHE A 438 10.03 15.39 -13.49
C PHE A 438 10.71 16.77 -13.60
N PRO A 439 11.03 17.23 -14.83
CA PRO A 439 11.74 18.50 -15.05
C PRO A 439 10.88 19.72 -14.70
N SER A 440 9.56 19.55 -14.63
CA SER A 440 8.63 20.57 -14.16
C SER A 440 7.48 19.91 -13.39
N PRO A 441 6.91 20.57 -12.36
CA PRO A 441 5.84 19.99 -11.55
C PRO A 441 4.65 19.49 -12.37
N GLY A 442 4.31 18.20 -12.24
CA GLY A 442 3.17 17.59 -12.93
C GLY A 442 3.38 17.34 -14.43
N ALA A 443 4.60 17.51 -14.93
CA ALA A 443 4.95 17.31 -16.34
C ALA A 443 6.03 16.21 -16.46
N PRO A 444 5.66 14.92 -16.33
CA PRO A 444 6.60 13.82 -16.46
C PRO A 444 7.16 13.72 -17.89
N SER A 445 8.44 13.42 -18.01
CA SER A 445 9.12 13.19 -19.29
C SER A 445 10.02 11.97 -19.22
N VAL A 446 10.06 11.14 -20.26
CA VAL A 446 11.00 10.01 -20.31
C VAL A 446 12.42 10.54 -20.54
N PHE A 447 13.40 10.08 -19.76
CA PHE A 447 14.80 10.42 -20.00
C PHE A 447 15.28 9.85 -21.34
N GLY A 448 15.83 10.72 -22.20
CA GLY A 448 16.40 10.33 -23.49
C GLY A 448 15.43 10.27 -24.66
N SER A 449 14.22 10.84 -24.52
CA SER A 449 13.28 11.10 -25.63
C SER A 449 13.60 12.38 -26.38
#